data_AF-A0A5E4KXE4-F1
#
_entry.id   AF-A0A5E4KXE4-F1
#
_cell.length_a   1.000
_cell.length_b   1.000
_cell.length_c   1.000
_cell.angle_alpha   90.00
_cell.angle_beta   90.00
_cell.angle_gamma   90.00
#
_symmetry.space_group_name_H-M   'P 1'
#
loop_
_entity.id
_entity.type
_entity.pdbx_description
1 polymer ?
#
loop_
_entity_poly.entity_id
_entity_poly.type
_entity_poly.pdbx_seq_one_letter_code
_entity_poly.pdbx_strand_id
1 'polypeptide(L)' 'MKKTQLEITMTVVSLVIFIISIVASKLIIPTSPGYGYAVALLVYVILMGVAGLKLAEIPDK' A
#
# COMPACT_ATOMS: atom_id res chain seq x y z
N MET A 1 -15.31 -11.61 -8.60
CA MET A 1 -13.91 -11.77 -9.04
C MET A 1 -13.35 -13.01 -8.37
N LYS A 2 -12.52 -13.80 -9.06
CA LYS A 2 -11.79 -14.90 -8.40
C LYS A 2 -10.89 -14.30 -7.31
N LYS A 3 -10.67 -14.99 -6.18
CA LYS A 3 -9.84 -14.50 -5.07
C LYS A 3 -8.48 -13.98 -5.56
N THR A 4 -7.83 -14.73 -6.46
CA THR A 4 -6.58 -14.34 -7.13
C THR A 4 -6.67 -12.99 -7.87
N GLN A 5 -7.79 -12.69 -8.55
CA GLN A 5 -7.94 -11.40 -9.22
C GLN A 5 -8.08 -10.25 -8.21
N LEU A 6 -8.70 -10.51 -7.06
CA LEU A 6 -8.84 -9.53 -5.99
C LEU A 6 -7.49 -9.24 -5.32
N GLU A 7 -6.68 -10.27 -5.09
CA GLU A 7 -5.31 -10.17 -4.58
C GLU A 7 -4.42 -9.34 -5.52
N ILE A 8 -4.46 -9.65 -6.82
CA ILE A 8 -3.70 -8.91 -7.84
C ILE A 8 -4.15 -7.44 -7.87
N THR A 9 -5.46 -7.19 -7.87
CA THR A 9 -6.00 -5.82 -7.93
C THR A 9 -5.61 -5.03 -6.68
N MET A 10 -5.76 -5.60 -5.49
CA MET A 10 -5.35 -4.96 -4.23
C MET A 10 -3.85 -4.67 -4.20
N THR A 11 -3.02 -5.60 -4.66
CA THR A 11 -1.56 -5.43 -4.69
C THR A 11 -1.14 -4.33 -5.68
N VAL A 12 -1.77 -4.28 -6.85
CA VAL A 12 -1.48 -3.22 -7.84
C VAL A 12 -1.93 -1.86 -7.33
N VAL A 13 -3.12 -1.78 -6.74
CA VAL A 13 -3.65 -0.51 -6.20
C VAL A 13 -2.82 -0.01 -5.03
N SER A 14 -2.42 -0.89 -4.10
CA SER A 14 -1.60 -0.49 -2.96
C SER A 14 -0.22 0.01 -3.39
N LEU A 15 0.39 -0.61 -4.40
CA LEU A 15 1.66 -0.17 -4.98
C LEU A 15 1.52 1.23 -5.60
N VAL A 16 0.46 1.48 -6.36
CA VAL A 16 0.20 2.80 -6.95
C VAL A 16 0.05 3.87 -5.86
N ILE A 17 -0.72 3.58 -4.81
CA ILE A 17 -0.90 4.49 -3.66
C ILE A 17 0.43 4.78 -2.97
N PHE A 18 1.29 3.76 -2.81
CA PHE A 18 2.61 3.93 -2.21
C PHE A 18 3.51 4.86 -3.02
N ILE A 19 3.56 4.67 -4.35
CA ILE A 19 4.35 5.54 -5.24
C ILE A 19 3.84 6.99 -5.18
N ILE A 20 2.52 7.20 -5.23
CA ILE A 20 1.94 8.54 -5.10
C ILE A 20 2.30 9.16 -3.75
N SER A 21 2.27 8.39 -2.67
CA SER A 21 2.61 8.86 -1.32
C SER A 21 4.08 9.30 -1.22
N ILE A 22 5.00 8.58 -1.86
CA ILE A 22 6.43 8.97 -1.95
C ILE A 22 6.59 10.28 -2.73
N VAL A 23 5.88 10.44 -3.85
CA VAL A 23 5.95 11.67 -4.65
C VAL A 23 5.37 12.84 -3.87
N ALA A 24 4.22 12.65 -3.22
CA ALA A 24 3.59 13.66 -2.37
C ALA A 24 4.49 14.03 -1.18
N SER A 25 5.16 13.07 -0.54
CA SER A 25 6.04 13.35 0.59
C SER A 25 7.23 14.23 0.19
N LYS A 26 7.79 14.04 -1.02
CA LYS A 26 8.83 14.91 -1.57
C LYS A 26 8.37 16.35 -1.77
N LEU A 27 7.10 16.55 -2.16
CA LEU A 27 6.55 17.87 -2.44
C LEU A 27 6.16 18.63 -1.15
N ILE A 28 5.64 17.91 -0.15
CA ILE A 28 5.11 18.52 1.09
C ILE A 28 6.22 18.73 2.13
N ILE A 29 7.20 17.82 2.24
CA ILE A 29 8.28 17.87 3.24
C ILE A 29 9.65 17.76 2.55
N PRO A 30 10.05 18.78 1.78
CA PRO A 30 11.31 18.74 1.01
C PRO A 30 12.56 18.75 1.89
N THR A 31 12.46 19.21 3.14
CA THR A 31 13.59 19.38 4.07
C THR A 31 13.98 18.10 4.82
N SER A 32 13.12 17.07 4.82
CA SER A 32 13.41 15.78 5.47
C SER A 32 13.02 14.62 4.55
N PRO A 33 13.86 14.31 3.54
CA PRO A 33 13.55 13.29 2.55
C PRO A 33 13.29 11.92 3.20
N GLY A 34 14.08 11.55 4.21
CA GLY A 34 13.98 10.26 4.88
C GLY A 34 12.68 10.04 5.66
N TYR A 35 12.14 11.09 6.29
CA TYR A 35 10.96 10.98 7.13
C TYR A 35 9.69 10.79 6.29
N GLY A 36 9.57 11.51 5.17
CA GLY A 36 8.46 11.36 4.24
C GLY A 36 8.35 9.95 3.66
N TYR A 37 9.47 9.34 3.27
CA TYR A 37 9.49 7.96 2.77
C TYR A 37 9.16 6.95 3.86
N ALA A 38 9.68 7.15 5.08
CA ALA A 38 9.39 6.28 6.21
C ALA A 38 7.89 6.27 6.54
N VAL A 39 7.26 7.44 6.56
CA VAL A 39 5.80 7.55 6.78
C VAL A 39 5.02 6.89 5.65
N ALA A 40 5.37 7.14 4.39
CA ALA A 40 4.72 6.50 3.25
C ALA A 40 4.84 4.96 3.30
N LEU A 41 6.00 4.45 3.71
CA LEU A 41 6.23 3.02 3.87
C LEU A 41 5.39 2.43 5.00
N LEU A 42 5.30 3.13 6.13
CA LEU A 42 4.54 2.70 7.29
C LEU A 42 3.03 2.61 6.95
N VAL A 43 2.50 3.58 6.21
CA VAL A 43 1.12 3.56 5.70
C VAL A 43 0.91 2.38 4.75
N TYR A 44 1.84 2.13 3.82
CA TYR A 44 1.75 1.02 2.89
C TYR A 44 1.74 -0.34 3.60
N VAL A 45 2.63 -0.54 4.58
CA VAL A 45 2.70 -1.80 5.37
C VAL A 45 1.40 -2.04 6.12
N ILE A 46 0.81 -1.00 6.73
CA ILE A 46 -0.49 -1.13 7.42
C ILE A 46 -1.58 -1.52 6.44
N LEU A 47 -1.67 -0.85 5.28
CA LEU A 47 -2.68 -1.15 4.25
C LEU A 47 -2.56 -2.58 3.74
N MET A 48 -1.33 -3.04 3.44
CA MET A 48 -1.09 -4.41 2.98
C MET A 48 -1.36 -5.44 4.07
N GLY A 49 -1.03 -5.13 5.33
CA GLY A 49 -1.35 -5.99 6.47
C GLY A 49 -2.85 -6.21 6.61
N VAL A 50 -3.64 -5.12 6.60
CA VAL A 50 -5.11 -5.19 6.69
C VAL A 50 -5.72 -5.88 5.48
N ALA A 51 -5.26 -5.55 4.27
CA ALA A 51 -5.72 -6.18 3.05
C ALA A 51 -5.42 -7.68 3.03
N GLY A 52 -4.21 -8.09 3.44
CA GLY A 52 -3.81 -9.49 3.55
C GLY A 52 -4.64 -10.27 4.57
N LEU A 53 -4.93 -9.68 5.74
CA LEU A 53 -5.84 -10.25 6.73
C LEU A 53 -7.24 -10.48 6.14
N LYS A 54 -7.78 -9.49 5.41
CA LYS A 54 -9.09 -9.61 4.76
C LYS A 54 -9.12 -10.60 3.61
N LEU A 55 -8.04 -10.74 2.86
CA LEU A 55 -7.91 -11.75 1.82
C LEU A 55 -7.79 -13.16 2.40
N ALA A 56 -7.13 -13.33 3.55
CA ALA A 56 -7.02 -14.61 4.25
C ALA A 56 -8.37 -15.12 4.80
N GLU A 57 -9.30 -14.21 5.13
CA GLU A 57 -10.67 -14.55 5.52
C GLU A 57 -11.49 -15.15 4.34
N ILE A 58 -11.07 -14.94 3.09
CA ILE A 58 -11.78 -15.46 1.91
C ILE A 58 -11.28 -16.88 1.62
N PRO A 59 -12.16 -17.91 1.67
CA PRO A 59 -11.77 -19.29 1.36
C PRO A 59 -11.32 -19.39 -0.10
N ASP A 60 -10.19 -20.06 -0.35
CA ASP A 60 -9.79 -20.46 -1.70
C ASP A 60 -10.81 -21.50 -2.21
N LYS A 61 -11.72 -21.05 -3.07
CA LYS A 61 -12.59 -21.92 -3.88
C LYS A 61 -12.13 -21.93 -5.32
#